data_AF-A0A9D6WL76-F1
#
_entry.id   AF-A0A9D6WL76-F1
#
_cell.length_a   1.000
_cell.length_b   1.000
_cell.length_c   1.000
_cell.angle_alpha   90.00
_cell.angle_beta   90.00
_cell.angle_gamma   90.00
#
_symmetry.space_group_name_H-M   'P 1'
#
loop_
_entity.id
_entity.type
_entity.pdbx_description
1 polymer ?
#
loop_
_entity_poly.entity_id
_entity_poly.type
_entity_poly.pdbx_seq_one_letter_code
_entity_poly.pdbx_strand_id
1 'polypeptide(L)'
;MRLLKSILFLFILLFFSIQASTATAQETQSAPGGSDAMKPTSFMPIPPDTNPILGQEHAYSVLFRGNGDAIISMRASFLNEKETPMNNILFRVPRVAPRRMSAFQILREPECVRYKPYAPGDTSGMQPDCLEYQEPNYFRPWGQAKYQKAMTTYAGDTLTVTLPQGIKPNKTGSILIVFSASGYAKKNAFGAYRYTFETLKIEDSAINTLTLGVSVDTDLHLADTTGTINYRFSDTEAMTLSVQAEKTAVSMPQLDQLYGQVGYGMITKTASHLEPLESYTVSGTYADSLLKLYAKGIFIGIILCIAGMILLLYLGRWAIRSLINREPKDSSHTPMDTVLLMAGSFVAASMITAYTAGLFFLRNSIQTIVPYTMMGVVLILATVISVGVYGLFLITPSVLMGIRRGLGWGLGAFGLTVLFLIIQAVFLMITLVLLYGNAGSPIIYPMMNRLQSEVKRSDMMGIPQSLPQKSSPGAPKSSK
;
A
#
# COMPACT_ATOMS: atom_id res chain seq x y z
N MET A 1 37.89 31.29 8.45
CA MET A 1 36.66 31.36 9.28
C MET A 1 35.40 31.79 8.52
N ARG A 2 35.40 32.90 7.74
CA ARG A 2 34.20 33.32 6.96
C ARG A 2 33.74 32.29 5.91
N LEU A 3 34.68 31.61 5.25
CA LEU A 3 34.37 30.57 4.26
C LEU A 3 33.74 29.33 4.90
N LEU A 4 34.26 28.89 6.06
CA LEU A 4 33.73 27.76 6.82
C LEU A 4 32.31 28.04 7.33
N LYS A 5 32.05 29.26 7.83
CA LYS A 5 30.70 29.71 8.20
C LYS A 5 29.74 29.74 7.00
N SER A 6 30.21 30.17 5.83
CA SER A 6 29.39 30.21 4.60
C SER A 6 29.07 28.81 4.10
N ILE A 7 30.02 27.86 4.18
CA ILE A 7 29.81 26.46 3.80
C ILE A 7 28.88 25.76 4.80
N LEU A 8 29.07 25.97 6.10
CA LEU A 8 28.17 25.43 7.15
C LEU A 8 26.74 25.99 6.99
N PHE A 9 26.62 27.29 6.70
CA PHE A 9 25.33 27.93 6.44
C PHE A 9 24.67 27.40 5.16
N LEU A 10 25.42 27.15 4.09
CA LEU A 10 24.92 26.53 2.86
C LEU A 10 24.45 25.08 3.11
N PHE A 11 25.19 24.32 3.93
CA PHE A 11 24.81 22.95 4.31
C PHE A 11 23.53 22.94 5.16
N ILE A 12 23.38 23.90 6.09
CA ILE A 12 22.16 24.08 6.88
C ILE A 12 20.99 24.52 5.98
N LEU A 13 21.22 25.39 5.00
CA LEU A 13 20.20 25.81 4.01
C LEU A 13 19.74 24.67 3.11
N LEU A 14 20.67 23.82 2.66
CA LEU A 14 20.37 22.58 1.93
C LEU A 14 19.62 21.57 2.80
N PHE A 15 19.95 21.49 4.10
CA PHE A 15 19.24 20.62 5.05
C PHE A 15 17.80 21.08 5.31
N PHE A 16 17.57 22.40 5.42
CA PHE A 16 16.23 22.97 5.62
C PHE A 16 15.36 22.99 4.36
N SER A 17 15.95 23.07 3.16
CA SER A 17 15.18 23.07 1.91
C SER A 17 14.66 21.68 1.48
N ILE A 18 15.14 20.60 2.11
CA ILE A 18 14.63 19.23 1.89
C ILE A 18 13.39 18.94 2.76
N GLN A 19 13.08 19.77 3.76
CA GLN A 19 11.88 19.58 4.62
C GLN A 19 10.62 20.30 4.13
N ALA A 20 10.68 21.02 3.01
CA ALA A 20 9.48 21.62 2.44
C ALA A 20 8.68 20.56 1.65
N SER A 21 7.47 20.28 2.15
CA SER A 21 6.35 19.66 1.44
C SER A 21 6.19 18.13 1.53
N THR A 22 5.75 17.66 2.69
CA THR A 22 4.69 16.62 2.74
C THR A 22 3.60 17.06 3.72
N ALA A 23 2.65 17.85 3.23
CA ALA A 23 1.37 18.00 3.91
C ALA A 23 0.68 16.63 3.86
N THR A 24 0.78 15.88 4.95
CA THR A 24 0.02 14.63 5.14
C THR A 24 -1.43 15.00 5.38
N ALA A 25 -2.28 14.77 4.38
CA ALA A 25 -3.72 14.75 4.58
C ALA A 25 -4.06 13.68 5.64
N GLN A 26 -4.88 14.07 6.61
CA GLN A 26 -5.30 13.25 7.72
C GLN A 26 -6.25 12.15 7.20
N GLU A 27 -5.77 10.90 7.16
CA GLU A 27 -6.55 9.74 6.70
C GLU A 27 -7.46 9.28 7.86
N THR A 28 -8.77 9.50 7.73
CA THR A 28 -9.77 8.96 8.66
C THR A 28 -9.94 7.46 8.36
N GLN A 29 -9.41 6.59 9.22
CA GLN A 29 -9.56 5.14 9.11
C GLN A 29 -10.80 4.65 9.86
N SER A 30 -11.68 3.95 9.13
CA SER A 30 -12.67 3.01 9.67
C SER A 30 -12.17 1.59 9.40
N ALA A 31 -12.04 0.76 10.44
CA ALA A 31 -11.47 -0.60 10.37
C ALA A 31 -12.57 -1.68 10.23
N PRO A 32 -12.26 -2.84 9.59
CA PRO A 32 -12.33 -4.11 10.33
C PRO A 32 -11.34 -5.24 9.93
N GLY A 33 -10.75 -5.90 10.94
CA GLY A 33 -10.95 -7.34 11.25
C GLY A 33 -10.26 -8.48 10.48
N GLY A 34 -8.99 -8.77 10.81
CA GLY A 34 -8.44 -10.08 11.22
C GLY A 34 -8.55 -11.37 10.36
N SER A 35 -7.40 -11.92 9.97
CA SER A 35 -7.19 -13.23 9.32
C SER A 35 -6.76 -14.35 10.29
N ASP A 36 -7.16 -15.60 10.02
CA ASP A 36 -6.23 -16.75 9.95
C ASP A 36 -6.84 -18.00 9.26
N ALA A 37 -5.98 -18.67 8.47
CA ALA A 37 -6.07 -20.01 7.88
C ALA A 37 -7.17 -20.35 6.83
N MET A 38 -6.86 -20.02 5.58
CA MET A 38 -7.08 -20.76 4.32
C MET A 38 -8.26 -21.77 4.27
N LYS A 39 -9.43 -21.27 3.85
CA LYS A 39 -10.44 -21.98 3.03
C LYS A 39 -10.75 -21.11 1.79
N PRO A 40 -11.15 -21.68 0.65
CA PRO A 40 -11.33 -20.95 -0.61
C PRO A 40 -12.61 -20.14 -0.58
N THR A 41 -12.61 -19.05 0.18
CA THR A 41 -13.61 -17.98 0.20
C THR A 41 -12.96 -16.84 0.98
N SER A 42 -12.04 -16.10 0.35
CA SER A 42 -11.60 -14.81 0.90
C SER A 42 -12.75 -13.83 0.75
N PHE A 43 -13.71 -13.90 1.68
CA PHE A 43 -14.71 -12.87 1.82
C PHE A 43 -13.97 -11.59 2.21
N MET A 44 -14.05 -10.60 1.33
CA MET A 44 -13.63 -9.23 1.61
C MET A 44 -14.38 -8.75 2.86
N PRO A 45 -13.78 -7.89 3.71
CA PRO A 45 -14.51 -7.29 4.81
C PRO A 45 -15.79 -6.64 4.29
N ILE A 46 -16.92 -7.07 4.85
CA ILE A 46 -18.25 -6.55 4.54
C ILE A 46 -18.26 -5.08 4.99
N PRO A 47 -18.36 -4.10 4.08
CA PRO A 47 -18.51 -2.70 4.48
C PRO A 47 -19.80 -2.54 5.31
N PRO A 48 -19.82 -1.61 6.28
CA PRO A 48 -21.00 -1.35 7.10
C PRO A 48 -22.21 -1.05 6.21
N ASP A 49 -23.32 -1.69 6.54
CA ASP A 49 -24.56 -1.73 5.78
C ASP A 49 -25.34 -0.41 5.97
N THR A 50 -24.77 0.69 5.53
CA THR A 50 -25.46 1.99 5.47
C THR A 50 -26.00 2.15 4.06
N ASN A 51 -27.29 1.91 3.86
CA ASN A 51 -27.95 2.40 2.66
C ASN A 51 -27.74 3.91 2.63
N PRO A 52 -27.02 4.47 1.63
CA PRO A 52 -26.89 5.90 1.54
C PRO A 52 -28.30 6.48 1.37
N ILE A 53 -28.69 7.35 2.30
CA ILE A 53 -30.01 8.00 2.29
C ILE A 53 -30.15 8.90 1.06
N LEU A 54 -29.03 9.38 0.51
CA LEU A 54 -28.93 10.22 -0.69
C LEU A 54 -27.61 9.95 -1.45
N GLY A 55 -27.63 10.09 -2.79
CA GLY A 55 -26.45 10.07 -3.64
C GLY A 55 -26.05 8.72 -4.23
N GLN A 56 -24.92 8.71 -4.95
CA GLN A 56 -24.40 7.53 -5.65
C GLN A 56 -23.19 6.91 -4.93
N GLU A 57 -22.97 5.62 -5.16
CA GLU A 57 -21.74 4.93 -4.74
C GLU A 57 -20.96 4.46 -5.96
N HIS A 58 -19.72 4.93 -6.05
CA HIS A 58 -18.80 4.55 -7.11
C HIS A 58 -17.66 3.70 -6.58
N ALA A 59 -17.33 2.65 -7.30
CA ALA A 59 -16.13 1.87 -7.09
C ALA A 59 -15.34 1.80 -8.40
N TYR A 60 -14.03 1.97 -8.32
CA TYR A 60 -13.11 1.94 -9.45
C TYR A 60 -11.96 0.98 -9.17
N SER A 61 -11.56 0.21 -10.16
CA SER A 61 -10.30 -0.52 -10.17
C SER A 61 -9.54 -0.15 -11.43
N VAL A 62 -8.31 0.32 -11.27
CA VAL A 62 -7.44 0.77 -12.35
C VAL A 62 -6.21 -0.12 -12.39
N LEU A 63 -6.04 -0.86 -13.48
CA LEU A 63 -4.88 -1.69 -13.76
C LEU A 63 -3.97 -0.96 -14.76
N PHE A 64 -2.78 -0.56 -14.32
CA PHE A 64 -1.76 0.04 -15.18
C PHE A 64 -0.83 -1.01 -15.77
N ARG A 65 -0.57 -0.91 -17.08
CA ARG A 65 0.19 -1.89 -17.85
C ARG A 65 1.58 -1.38 -18.22
N GLY A 66 2.48 -2.31 -18.56
CA GLY A 66 3.89 -2.01 -18.88
C GLY A 66 4.09 -1.12 -20.12
N ASN A 67 3.05 -0.93 -20.93
CA ASN A 67 3.04 -0.06 -22.11
C ASN A 67 2.46 1.35 -21.83
N GLY A 68 2.06 1.67 -20.60
CA GLY A 68 1.47 2.96 -20.24
C GLY A 68 -0.05 3.07 -20.47
N ASP A 69 -0.70 2.00 -20.91
CA ASP A 69 -2.15 1.91 -20.95
C ASP A 69 -2.70 1.60 -19.54
N ALA A 70 -3.93 2.02 -19.30
CA ALA A 70 -4.71 1.61 -18.14
C ALA A 70 -5.97 0.87 -18.58
N ILE A 71 -6.37 -0.14 -17.81
CA ILE A 71 -7.70 -0.75 -17.89
C ILE A 71 -8.46 -0.31 -16.65
N ILE A 72 -9.68 0.19 -16.86
CA ILE A 72 -10.52 0.77 -15.83
C ILE A 72 -11.79 -0.05 -15.79
N SER A 73 -12.08 -0.59 -14.61
CA SER A 73 -13.35 -1.21 -14.26
C SER A 73 -14.04 -0.31 -13.24
N MET A 74 -15.25 0.12 -13.55
CA MET A 74 -16.05 1.01 -12.73
C MET A 74 -17.38 0.36 -12.43
N ARG A 75 -17.77 0.37 -11.17
CA ARG A 75 -19.12 0.09 -10.72
C ARG A 75 -19.74 1.40 -10.24
N ALA A 76 -20.95 1.67 -10.67
CA ALA A 76 -21.75 2.75 -10.11
C ALA A 76 -23.12 2.22 -9.70
N SER A 77 -23.48 2.46 -8.45
CA SER A 77 -24.81 2.19 -7.90
C SER A 77 -25.48 3.52 -7.58
N PHE A 78 -26.73 3.68 -7.99
CA PHE A 78 -27.42 4.96 -7.97
C PHE A 78 -28.91 4.79 -7.70
N LEU A 79 -29.52 5.85 -7.17
CA LEU A 79 -30.95 6.00 -6.96
C LEU A 79 -31.52 6.88 -8.07
N ASN A 80 -32.58 6.43 -8.75
CA ASN A 80 -33.31 7.29 -9.68
C ASN A 80 -34.23 8.24 -8.91
N GLU A 81 -33.77 9.46 -8.66
CA GLU A 81 -34.52 10.52 -7.99
C GLU A 81 -35.54 11.22 -8.91
N LYS A 82 -35.56 10.89 -10.21
CA LYS A 82 -36.46 11.50 -11.19
C LYS A 82 -37.84 10.83 -11.15
N GLU A 83 -38.88 11.59 -11.49
CA GLU A 83 -40.27 11.09 -11.62
C GLU A 83 -40.47 10.20 -12.86
N THR A 84 -39.49 10.15 -13.77
CA THR A 84 -39.52 9.34 -14.99
C THR A 84 -38.49 8.21 -14.95
N PRO A 85 -38.70 7.09 -15.68
CA PRO A 85 -37.69 6.06 -15.81
C PRO A 85 -36.35 6.61 -16.35
N MET A 86 -35.26 6.28 -15.68
CA MET A 86 -33.91 6.63 -16.09
C MET A 86 -33.42 5.62 -17.14
N ASN A 87 -33.27 6.09 -18.38
CA ASN A 87 -32.80 5.25 -19.50
C ASN A 87 -31.36 5.53 -19.90
N ASN A 88 -30.84 6.72 -19.58
CA ASN A 88 -29.49 7.15 -19.97
C ASN A 88 -28.75 7.68 -18.75
N ILE A 89 -27.45 7.39 -18.71
CA ILE A 89 -26.52 7.91 -17.70
C ILE A 89 -25.35 8.56 -18.42
N LEU A 90 -25.01 9.77 -17.99
CA LEU A 90 -23.96 10.60 -18.60
C LEU A 90 -22.76 10.67 -17.66
N PHE A 91 -21.60 10.28 -18.18
CA PHE A 91 -20.32 10.40 -17.51
C PHE A 91 -19.38 11.29 -18.33
N ARG A 92 -18.73 12.28 -17.72
CA ARG A 92 -17.62 12.97 -18.41
C ARG A 92 -16.30 12.28 -18.10
N VAL A 93 -15.55 11.98 -19.15
CA VAL A 93 -14.25 11.32 -19.10
C VAL A 93 -13.14 12.39 -19.13
N PRO A 94 -12.43 12.60 -18.01
CA PRO A 94 -11.41 13.63 -17.94
C PRO A 94 -10.10 13.19 -18.62
N ARG A 95 -9.45 14.14 -19.32
CA ARG A 95 -8.06 14.11 -19.85
C ARG A 95 -7.73 13.09 -20.94
N VAL A 96 -8.47 11.98 -21.05
CA VAL A 96 -8.15 10.90 -21.99
C VAL A 96 -9.37 10.44 -22.79
N ALA A 97 -9.10 9.88 -23.97
CA ALA A 97 -10.12 9.22 -24.78
C ALA A 97 -10.16 7.71 -24.44
N PRO A 98 -11.31 7.18 -23.99
CA PRO A 98 -11.47 5.77 -23.72
C PRO A 98 -11.49 4.95 -25.03
N ARG A 99 -11.09 3.69 -24.91
CA ARG A 99 -11.01 2.68 -25.98
C ARG A 99 -11.62 1.39 -25.45
N ARG A 100 -12.11 0.54 -26.37
CA ARG A 100 -12.66 -0.80 -26.06
C ARG A 100 -13.65 -0.79 -24.90
N MET A 101 -14.60 0.12 -24.95
CA MET A 101 -15.55 0.30 -23.87
C MET A 101 -16.67 -0.74 -23.94
N SER A 102 -17.03 -1.29 -22.80
CA SER A 102 -18.23 -2.11 -22.60
C SER A 102 -18.93 -1.64 -21.34
N ALA A 103 -20.26 -1.60 -21.36
CA ALA A 103 -21.05 -1.36 -20.17
C ALA A 103 -22.09 -2.47 -20.02
N PHE A 104 -22.41 -2.82 -18.78
CA PHE A 104 -23.41 -3.81 -18.43
C PHE A 104 -24.33 -3.22 -17.37
N GLN A 105 -25.63 -3.30 -17.61
CA GLN A 105 -26.62 -3.13 -16.57
C GLN A 105 -26.68 -4.41 -15.74
N ILE A 106 -26.73 -4.23 -14.42
CA ILE A 106 -26.77 -5.31 -13.47
C ILE A 106 -28.22 -5.45 -13.02
N LEU A 107 -28.75 -6.66 -13.18
CA LEU A 107 -30.12 -6.99 -12.85
C LEU A 107 -30.11 -8.04 -11.75
N ARG A 108 -30.68 -7.69 -10.61
CA ARG A 108 -30.86 -8.59 -9.48
C ARG A 108 -32.31 -9.00 -9.33
N GLU A 109 -32.51 -10.23 -8.89
CA GLU A 109 -33.83 -10.72 -8.54
C GLU A 109 -34.24 -10.13 -7.17
N PRO A 110 -35.53 -9.84 -6.95
CA PRO A 110 -36.03 -9.41 -5.65
C PRO A 110 -35.69 -10.42 -4.55
N GLU A 111 -35.29 -9.94 -3.38
CA GLU A 111 -34.98 -10.80 -2.23
C GLU A 111 -36.26 -11.11 -1.45
N CYS A 112 -36.46 -12.37 -1.08
CA CYS A 112 -37.61 -12.74 -0.25
C CYS A 112 -37.37 -12.32 1.21
N VAL A 113 -38.23 -11.46 1.74
CA VAL A 113 -38.15 -10.99 3.14
C VAL A 113 -39.10 -11.73 4.07
N ARG A 114 -40.17 -12.31 3.54
CA ARG A 114 -41.12 -13.10 4.33
C ARG A 114 -41.47 -14.37 3.62
N TYR A 115 -41.13 -15.49 4.23
CA TYR A 115 -41.49 -16.81 3.73
C TYR A 115 -42.80 -17.29 4.37
N LYS A 116 -43.54 -18.12 3.64
CA LYS A 116 -44.69 -18.83 4.18
C LYS A 116 -44.22 -19.78 5.28
N PRO A 117 -44.87 -19.79 6.47
CA PRO A 117 -44.50 -20.73 7.51
C PRO A 117 -44.73 -22.16 7.02
N TYR A 118 -43.80 -23.05 7.34
CA TYR A 118 -43.95 -24.47 7.03
C TYR A 118 -45.21 -25.02 7.68
N ALA A 119 -45.98 -25.80 6.93
CA ALA A 119 -47.10 -26.53 7.50
C ALA A 119 -46.57 -27.56 8.50
N PRO A 120 -47.21 -27.73 9.68
CA PRO A 120 -46.79 -28.73 10.64
C PRO A 120 -46.87 -30.13 10.00
N GLY A 121 -45.72 -30.79 9.87
CA GLY A 121 -45.56 -32.10 9.23
C GLY A 121 -44.88 -32.08 7.86
N ASP A 122 -44.65 -30.90 7.27
CA ASP A 122 -43.93 -30.79 6.01
C ASP A 122 -42.42 -30.88 6.25
N THR A 123 -41.84 -32.04 5.93
CA THR A 123 -40.41 -32.32 5.99
C THR A 123 -39.77 -32.28 4.61
N SER A 124 -40.52 -31.86 3.58
CA SER A 124 -39.93 -31.67 2.27
C SER A 124 -38.92 -30.53 2.38
N GLY A 125 -37.65 -30.80 2.08
CA GLY A 125 -36.58 -29.79 2.07
C GLY A 125 -36.74 -28.74 0.97
N MET A 126 -37.98 -28.46 0.54
CA MET A 126 -38.30 -27.41 -0.40
C MET A 126 -38.19 -26.05 0.29
N GLN A 127 -37.64 -25.10 -0.47
CA GLN A 127 -37.55 -23.72 -0.06
C GLN A 127 -38.99 -23.18 0.08
N PRO A 128 -39.35 -22.53 1.19
CA PRO A 128 -40.73 -22.14 1.44
C PRO A 128 -41.14 -21.06 0.44
N ASP A 129 -42.42 -21.05 0.05
CA ASP A 129 -42.97 -20.02 -0.85
C ASP A 129 -42.73 -18.62 -0.25
N CYS A 130 -42.33 -17.67 -1.08
CA CYS A 130 -42.17 -16.30 -0.65
C CYS A 130 -43.52 -15.56 -0.60
N LEU A 131 -43.85 -14.97 0.54
CA LEU A 131 -45.04 -14.13 0.74
C LEU A 131 -44.78 -12.65 0.44
N GLU A 132 -43.54 -12.20 0.58
CA GLU A 132 -43.20 -10.79 0.41
C GLU A 132 -41.78 -10.65 -0.12
N TYR A 133 -41.65 -9.92 -1.23
CA TYR A 133 -40.38 -9.62 -1.87
C TYR A 133 -39.98 -8.18 -1.60
N GLN A 134 -38.73 -7.99 -1.20
CA GLN A 134 -38.09 -6.70 -1.15
C GLN A 134 -37.33 -6.45 -2.44
N GLU A 135 -37.30 -5.19 -2.85
CA GLU A 135 -36.53 -4.77 -4.02
C GLU A 135 -35.04 -4.96 -3.80
N PRO A 136 -34.31 -5.33 -4.87
CA PRO A 136 -32.88 -5.57 -4.77
C PRO A 136 -32.14 -4.32 -4.35
N ASN A 137 -31.25 -4.47 -3.38
CA ASN A 137 -30.33 -3.42 -2.98
C ASN A 137 -29.04 -3.50 -3.82
N TYR A 138 -28.82 -2.49 -4.67
CA TYR A 138 -27.66 -2.41 -5.56
C TYR A 138 -26.39 -1.81 -4.90
N PHE A 139 -26.48 -1.26 -3.70
CA PHE A 139 -25.31 -0.77 -2.95
C PHE A 139 -24.49 -1.93 -2.35
N ARG A 140 -25.10 -3.12 -2.20
CA ARG A 140 -24.40 -4.32 -1.74
C ARG A 140 -23.60 -4.97 -2.88
N PRO A 141 -22.29 -5.20 -2.74
CA PRO A 141 -21.48 -5.79 -3.80
C PRO A 141 -21.73 -7.30 -4.03
N TRP A 142 -22.46 -7.99 -3.16
CA TRP A 142 -22.78 -9.42 -3.27
C TRP A 142 -24.24 -9.67 -3.66
N GLY A 143 -24.52 -10.87 -4.17
CA GLY A 143 -25.85 -11.33 -4.60
C GLY A 143 -25.80 -12.00 -5.97
N GLN A 144 -26.78 -12.85 -6.27
CA GLN A 144 -26.91 -13.41 -7.62
C GLN A 144 -27.35 -12.29 -8.58
N ALA A 145 -26.53 -12.03 -9.59
CA ALA A 145 -26.81 -11.01 -10.59
C ALA A 145 -26.84 -11.60 -12.00
N LYS A 146 -27.64 -10.97 -12.86
CA LYS A 146 -27.62 -11.15 -14.31
C LYS A 146 -27.10 -9.87 -14.93
N TYR A 147 -26.30 -10.01 -15.98
CA TYR A 147 -25.67 -8.91 -16.68
C TYR A 147 -26.30 -8.77 -18.05
N GLN A 148 -26.76 -7.57 -18.38
CA GLN A 148 -27.28 -7.23 -19.70
C GLN A 148 -26.44 -6.11 -20.29
N LYS A 149 -25.89 -6.30 -21.50
CA LYS A 149 -25.01 -5.31 -22.12
C LYS A 149 -25.79 -4.02 -22.41
N ALA A 150 -25.27 -2.89 -21.96
CA ALA A 150 -25.79 -1.57 -22.22
C ALA A 150 -25.11 -0.97 -23.46
N MET A 151 -25.83 -0.12 -24.19
CA MET A 151 -25.26 0.58 -25.35
C MET A 151 -24.43 1.76 -24.86
N THR A 152 -23.21 1.89 -25.36
CA THR A 152 -22.31 2.99 -25.01
C THR A 152 -22.02 3.84 -26.23
N THR A 153 -22.09 5.16 -26.07
CA THR A 153 -21.67 6.13 -27.08
C THR A 153 -20.75 7.14 -26.42
N TYR A 154 -19.65 7.49 -27.09
CA TYR A 154 -18.67 8.45 -26.59
C TYR A 154 -18.49 9.56 -27.63
N ALA A 155 -18.75 10.80 -27.22
CA ALA A 155 -18.62 11.99 -28.06
C ALA A 155 -18.00 13.14 -27.27
N GLY A 156 -16.92 13.72 -27.80
CA GLY A 156 -16.18 14.79 -27.11
C GLY A 156 -15.54 14.26 -25.83
N ASP A 157 -16.06 14.67 -24.68
CA ASP A 157 -15.67 14.21 -23.34
C ASP A 157 -16.77 13.39 -22.65
N THR A 158 -17.92 13.19 -23.29
CA THR A 158 -19.12 12.64 -22.64
C THR A 158 -19.36 11.21 -23.10
N LEU A 159 -19.40 10.29 -22.14
CA LEU A 159 -19.85 8.92 -22.26
C LEU A 159 -21.33 8.83 -21.89
N THR A 160 -22.15 8.45 -22.86
CA THR A 160 -23.56 8.11 -22.66
C THR A 160 -23.73 6.60 -22.58
N VAL A 161 -24.27 6.12 -21.47
CA VAL A 161 -24.66 4.71 -21.27
C VAL A 161 -26.18 4.61 -21.33
N THR A 162 -26.69 3.95 -22.38
CA THR A 162 -28.13 3.68 -22.55
C THR A 162 -28.46 2.31 -21.98
N LEU A 163 -29.29 2.32 -20.94
CA LEU A 163 -29.70 1.14 -20.19
C LEU A 163 -30.69 0.29 -21.00
N PRO A 164 -30.51 -1.04 -21.06
CA PRO A 164 -31.49 -1.95 -21.66
C PRO A 164 -32.85 -1.91 -20.97
N GLN A 165 -32.87 -1.73 -19.65
CA GLN A 165 -34.09 -1.60 -18.84
C GLN A 165 -34.04 -0.29 -18.05
N GLY A 166 -35.00 0.59 -18.31
CA GLY A 166 -35.11 1.86 -17.59
C GLY A 166 -35.32 1.65 -16.09
N ILE A 167 -34.55 2.35 -15.26
CA ILE A 167 -34.70 2.27 -13.81
C ILE A 167 -35.88 3.14 -13.40
N LYS A 168 -36.90 2.55 -12.79
CA LYS A 168 -38.14 3.25 -12.41
C LYS A 168 -37.87 4.37 -11.39
N PRO A 169 -38.77 5.35 -11.26
CA PRO A 169 -38.70 6.40 -10.24
C PRO A 169 -38.55 5.82 -8.83
N ASN A 170 -37.69 6.43 -8.01
CA ASN A 170 -37.38 6.03 -6.64
C ASN A 170 -36.88 4.59 -6.49
N LYS A 171 -36.26 4.04 -7.54
CA LYS A 171 -35.62 2.72 -7.53
C LYS A 171 -34.12 2.84 -7.72
N THR A 172 -33.40 1.87 -7.20
CA THR A 172 -31.95 1.77 -7.32
C THR A 172 -31.57 0.93 -8.53
N GLY A 173 -30.37 1.17 -9.06
CA GLY A 173 -29.77 0.35 -10.09
C GLY A 173 -28.25 0.35 -9.98
N SER A 174 -27.61 -0.55 -10.72
CA SER A 174 -26.15 -0.58 -10.84
C SER A 174 -25.72 -0.84 -12.27
N ILE A 175 -24.58 -0.28 -12.62
CA ILE A 175 -23.88 -0.52 -13.87
C ILE A 175 -22.44 -0.92 -13.60
N LEU A 176 -21.90 -1.75 -14.50
CA LEU A 176 -20.49 -2.07 -14.60
C LEU A 176 -19.97 -1.54 -15.94
N ILE A 177 -19.00 -0.63 -15.92
CA ILE A 177 -18.33 -0.08 -17.09
C ILE A 177 -16.90 -0.58 -17.09
N VAL A 178 -16.44 -1.10 -18.22
CA VAL A 178 -15.05 -1.52 -18.43
C VAL A 178 -14.52 -0.83 -19.68
N PHE A 179 -13.40 -0.14 -19.58
CA PHE A 179 -12.75 0.49 -20.73
C PHE A 179 -11.23 0.53 -20.55
N SER A 180 -10.50 0.67 -21.65
CA SER A 180 -9.07 0.96 -21.60
C SER A 180 -8.79 2.39 -22.04
N ALA A 181 -7.73 3.01 -21.56
CA ALA A 181 -7.32 4.33 -22.02
C ALA A 181 -5.81 4.48 -21.97
N SER A 182 -5.27 5.16 -22.97
CA SER A 182 -3.86 5.57 -23.03
C SER A 182 -3.73 7.00 -22.53
N GLY A 183 -2.62 7.34 -21.87
CA GLY A 183 -2.29 8.73 -21.49
C GLY A 183 -2.42 9.05 -20.01
N TYR A 184 -3.00 8.14 -19.21
CA TYR A 184 -2.97 8.25 -17.75
C TYR A 184 -1.57 8.04 -17.16
N ALA A 185 -0.69 7.31 -17.86
CA ALA A 185 0.68 7.06 -17.43
C ALA A 185 1.70 7.57 -18.46
N LYS A 186 2.74 8.25 -17.99
CA LYS A 186 3.84 8.77 -18.82
C LYS A 186 5.19 8.28 -18.29
N LYS A 187 6.02 7.74 -19.18
CA LYS A 187 7.36 7.26 -18.86
C LYS A 187 8.30 8.43 -18.58
N ASN A 188 9.06 8.35 -17.49
CA ASN A 188 10.06 9.33 -17.11
C ASN A 188 11.45 8.99 -17.70
N ALA A 189 12.43 9.87 -17.52
CA ALA A 189 13.79 9.68 -18.04
C ALA A 189 14.52 8.45 -17.47
N PHE A 190 14.08 7.92 -16.32
CA PHE A 190 14.64 6.74 -15.67
C PHE A 190 13.86 5.45 -16.00
N GLY A 191 12.87 5.53 -16.90
CA GLY A 191 12.09 4.38 -17.35
C GLY A 191 10.91 3.98 -16.47
N ALA A 192 10.64 4.69 -15.37
CA ALA A 192 9.44 4.49 -14.56
C ALA A 192 8.26 5.30 -15.12
N TYR A 193 7.04 4.80 -14.96
CA TYR A 193 5.81 5.44 -15.40
C TYR A 193 5.18 6.23 -14.25
N ARG A 194 5.00 7.53 -14.45
CA ARG A 194 4.21 8.38 -13.54
C ARG A 194 2.79 8.39 -14.02
N TYR A 195 1.85 7.98 -13.17
CA TYR A 195 0.44 7.99 -13.51
C TYR A 195 -0.34 9.06 -12.75
N THR A 196 -1.40 9.53 -13.38
CA THR A 196 -2.43 10.37 -12.78
C THR A 196 -3.77 9.91 -13.33
N PHE A 197 -4.57 9.27 -12.50
CA PHE A 197 -5.93 8.85 -12.82
C PHE A 197 -6.92 9.83 -12.20
N GLU A 198 -7.95 10.20 -12.96
CA GLU A 198 -9.06 11.04 -12.52
C GLU A 198 -10.35 10.28 -12.82
N THR A 199 -11.22 10.15 -11.81
CA THR A 199 -12.47 9.39 -11.89
C THR A 199 -13.46 10.05 -12.86
N LEU A 200 -14.43 9.28 -13.36
CA LEU A 200 -15.47 9.85 -14.21
C LEU A 200 -16.32 10.84 -13.41
N LYS A 201 -16.72 11.93 -14.06
CA LYS A 201 -17.59 12.97 -13.50
C LYS A 201 -19.04 12.67 -13.85
N ILE A 202 -19.96 13.00 -12.97
CA ILE A 202 -21.39 12.84 -13.20
C ILE A 202 -22.12 14.16 -13.00
N GLU A 203 -23.07 14.49 -13.88
CA GLU A 203 -23.79 15.77 -13.86
C GLU A 203 -25.00 15.77 -12.92
N ASP A 204 -25.69 14.65 -12.81
CA ASP A 204 -27.05 14.63 -12.29
C ASP A 204 -27.15 14.53 -10.76
N SER A 205 -26.11 14.07 -10.07
CA SER A 205 -26.17 13.86 -8.61
C SER A 205 -24.79 13.71 -7.98
N ALA A 206 -24.69 14.01 -6.68
CA ALA A 206 -23.47 13.83 -5.90
C ALA A 206 -23.08 12.35 -5.70
N ILE A 207 -21.78 12.10 -5.56
CA ILE A 207 -21.23 10.79 -5.21
C ILE A 207 -20.96 10.79 -3.71
N ASN A 208 -21.75 10.01 -2.97
CA ASN A 208 -21.64 9.92 -1.52
C ASN A 208 -20.34 9.23 -1.09
N THR A 209 -20.04 8.10 -1.73
CA THR A 209 -18.83 7.31 -1.46
C THR A 209 -18.17 6.90 -2.77
N LEU A 210 -16.88 7.14 -2.87
CA LEU A 210 -16.03 6.71 -3.97
C LEU A 210 -14.88 5.87 -3.42
N THR A 211 -14.73 4.65 -3.94
CA THR A 211 -13.61 3.76 -3.61
C THR A 211 -12.80 3.48 -4.86
N LEU A 212 -11.49 3.69 -4.81
CA LEU A 212 -10.57 3.55 -5.94
C LEU A 212 -9.41 2.62 -5.58
N GLY A 213 -9.38 1.48 -6.24
CA GLY A 213 -8.28 0.54 -6.27
C GLY A 213 -7.31 0.83 -7.42
N VAL A 214 -6.02 0.90 -7.13
CA VAL A 214 -4.95 1.01 -8.12
C VAL A 214 -4.06 -0.22 -8.06
N SER A 215 -3.82 -0.82 -9.23
CA SER A 215 -2.99 -2.00 -9.43
C SER A 215 -2.09 -1.83 -10.66
N VAL A 216 -1.05 -2.65 -10.75
CA VAL A 216 -0.15 -2.74 -11.91
C VAL A 216 -0.06 -4.20 -12.37
N ASP A 217 0.41 -4.44 -13.60
CA ASP A 217 0.73 -5.80 -14.09
C ASP A 217 1.72 -6.53 -13.14
N THR A 218 1.70 -7.86 -13.16
CA THR A 218 2.45 -8.70 -12.19
C THR A 218 3.97 -8.59 -12.28
N ASP A 219 4.51 -8.13 -13.41
CA ASP A 219 5.91 -7.86 -13.66
C ASP A 219 6.33 -6.42 -13.30
N LEU A 220 5.40 -5.63 -12.76
CA LEU A 220 5.62 -4.23 -12.38
C LEU A 220 5.54 -4.05 -10.86
N HIS A 221 6.21 -3.00 -10.40
CA HIS A 221 6.25 -2.56 -9.02
C HIS A 221 5.62 -1.18 -8.89
N LEU A 222 4.65 -1.05 -7.99
CA LEU A 222 4.03 0.22 -7.63
C LEU A 222 4.80 0.86 -6.46
N ALA A 223 5.01 2.18 -6.53
CA ALA A 223 5.60 2.93 -5.41
C ALA A 223 4.70 2.89 -4.19
N ASP A 224 5.32 2.93 -3.00
CA ASP A 224 4.64 3.00 -1.70
C ASP A 224 3.70 1.80 -1.40
N THR A 225 3.90 0.65 -2.07
CA THR A 225 3.19 -0.61 -1.76
C THR A 225 4.11 -1.69 -1.23
N THR A 226 3.76 -2.25 -0.07
CA THR A 226 4.43 -3.43 0.52
C THR A 226 3.58 -4.68 0.28
N GLY A 227 3.46 -5.13 -0.96
CA GLY A 227 2.77 -6.38 -1.26
C GLY A 227 2.35 -6.50 -2.73
N THR A 228 2.50 -7.70 -3.29
CA THR A 228 1.96 -8.05 -4.60
C THR A 228 0.57 -8.65 -4.40
N ILE A 229 -0.48 -7.90 -4.73
CA ILE A 229 -1.82 -8.48 -4.85
C ILE A 229 -1.95 -9.07 -6.25
N ASN A 230 -1.97 -10.39 -6.33
CA ASN A 230 -2.11 -11.10 -7.59
C ASN A 230 -3.60 -11.20 -7.94
N TYR A 231 -4.10 -10.23 -8.72
CA TYR A 231 -5.46 -10.27 -9.23
C TYR A 231 -5.58 -11.44 -10.20
N ARG A 232 -6.44 -12.40 -9.87
CA ARG A 232 -6.65 -13.63 -10.66
C ARG A 232 -7.38 -13.39 -11.99
N PHE A 233 -7.80 -12.16 -12.28
CA PHE A 233 -8.50 -11.83 -13.52
C PHE A 233 -7.57 -11.17 -14.53
N SER A 234 -7.44 -11.81 -15.69
CA SER A 234 -6.97 -11.11 -16.87
C SER A 234 -8.13 -10.26 -17.37
N ASP A 235 -8.06 -8.93 -17.25
CA ASP A 235 -9.14 -8.01 -17.68
C ASP A 235 -9.49 -8.16 -19.18
N THR A 236 -8.62 -8.83 -19.95
CA THR A 236 -8.88 -9.29 -21.31
C THR A 236 -10.11 -10.20 -21.44
N GLU A 237 -10.47 -10.98 -20.42
CA GLU A 237 -11.62 -11.89 -20.44
C GLU A 237 -12.96 -11.14 -20.32
N ALA A 238 -13.01 -10.05 -19.55
CA ALA A 238 -14.22 -9.23 -19.42
C ALA A 238 -14.62 -8.58 -20.76
N MET A 239 -13.63 -8.19 -21.57
CA MET A 239 -13.89 -7.60 -22.90
C MET A 239 -14.37 -8.62 -23.94
N THR A 240 -13.91 -9.87 -23.87
CA THR A 240 -14.34 -10.94 -24.80
C THR A 240 -15.74 -11.49 -24.46
N LEU A 241 -16.16 -11.41 -23.19
CA LEU A 241 -17.49 -11.83 -22.72
C LEU A 241 -18.64 -10.93 -23.23
N SER A 242 -18.33 -9.74 -23.75
CA SER A 242 -19.32 -8.76 -24.23
C SER A 242 -20.17 -9.21 -25.43
N VAL A 243 -19.85 -10.33 -26.08
CA VAL A 243 -20.61 -10.83 -27.25
C VAL A 243 -21.84 -11.64 -26.84
N GLN A 244 -21.81 -12.35 -25.71
CA GLN A 244 -22.91 -13.25 -25.30
C GLN A 244 -24.09 -12.53 -24.61
N ALA A 245 -23.87 -11.35 -24.03
CA ALA A 245 -24.87 -10.61 -23.26
C ALA A 245 -25.64 -9.55 -24.07
N GLU A 246 -25.60 -9.59 -25.40
CA GLU A 246 -26.15 -8.54 -26.27
C GLU A 246 -27.69 -8.46 -26.31
N LYS A 247 -28.40 -9.57 -26.05
CA LYS A 247 -29.87 -9.61 -26.18
C LYS A 247 -30.62 -10.00 -24.93
N THR A 248 -30.01 -10.78 -24.05
CA THR A 248 -30.65 -11.27 -22.82
C THR A 248 -29.72 -11.09 -21.62
N ALA A 249 -30.32 -10.91 -20.45
CA ALA A 249 -29.57 -10.86 -19.20
C ALA A 249 -29.07 -12.27 -18.86
N VAL A 250 -27.76 -12.43 -18.68
CA VAL A 250 -27.12 -13.73 -18.43
C VAL A 250 -26.36 -13.68 -17.11
N SER A 251 -26.47 -14.74 -16.30
CA SER A 251 -25.62 -14.89 -15.12
C SER A 251 -24.24 -15.40 -15.57
N MET A 252 -23.19 -14.68 -15.19
CA MET A 252 -21.82 -14.99 -15.59
C MET A 252 -20.92 -14.91 -14.35
N PRO A 253 -20.41 -16.05 -13.83
CA PRO A 253 -19.55 -16.07 -12.65
C PRO A 253 -18.31 -15.16 -12.76
N GLN A 254 -17.80 -14.99 -13.98
CA GLN A 254 -16.66 -14.12 -14.26
C GLN A 254 -17.00 -12.64 -14.01
N LEU A 255 -18.18 -12.19 -14.44
CA LEU A 255 -18.64 -10.83 -14.19
C LEU A 255 -19.01 -10.62 -12.71
N ASP A 256 -19.55 -11.65 -12.04
CA ASP A 256 -19.78 -11.60 -10.59
C ASP A 256 -18.47 -11.38 -9.82
N GLN A 257 -17.41 -12.10 -10.19
CA GLN A 257 -16.11 -11.92 -9.56
C GLN A 257 -15.52 -10.54 -9.88
N LEU A 258 -15.58 -10.09 -11.13
CA LEU A 258 -15.12 -8.74 -11.50
C LEU A 258 -15.88 -7.68 -10.71
N TYR A 259 -17.21 -7.74 -10.71
CA TYR A 259 -18.11 -6.82 -10.01
C TYR A 259 -17.81 -6.71 -8.51
N GLY A 260 -17.52 -7.85 -7.86
CA GLY A 260 -17.13 -7.90 -6.46
C GLY A 260 -15.73 -7.33 -6.17
N GLN A 261 -14.81 -7.41 -7.14
CA GLN A 261 -13.43 -6.92 -7.02
C GLN A 261 -13.28 -5.43 -7.35
N VAL A 262 -14.22 -4.82 -8.07
CA VAL A 262 -14.17 -3.39 -8.38
C VAL A 262 -14.15 -2.55 -7.10
N GLY A 263 -13.20 -1.63 -7.02
CA GLY A 263 -12.93 -0.78 -5.86
C GLY A 263 -11.67 -1.19 -5.11
N TYR A 264 -11.16 -2.40 -5.31
CA TYR A 264 -9.98 -2.89 -4.60
C TYR A 264 -8.76 -2.93 -5.52
N GLY A 265 -7.61 -2.55 -4.95
CA GLY A 265 -6.31 -2.44 -5.64
C GLY A 265 -5.15 -2.76 -4.70
N MET A 266 -3.93 -2.82 -5.24
CA MET A 266 -2.70 -2.82 -4.41
C MET A 266 -2.67 -1.59 -3.49
N ILE A 267 -3.15 -0.45 -3.99
CA ILE A 267 -3.48 0.72 -3.19
C ILE A 267 -5.00 0.90 -3.27
N THR A 268 -5.65 1.05 -2.13
CA THR A 268 -7.05 1.45 -2.06
C THR A 268 -7.15 2.85 -1.48
N LYS A 269 -7.89 3.73 -2.13
CA LYS A 269 -8.17 5.09 -1.68
C LYS A 269 -9.66 5.34 -1.69
N THR A 270 -10.14 6.12 -0.73
CA THR A 270 -11.54 6.48 -0.64
C THR A 270 -11.70 8.00 -0.65
N ALA A 271 -12.82 8.45 -1.19
CA ALA A 271 -13.29 9.82 -1.11
C ALA A 271 -14.80 9.79 -0.81
N SER A 272 -15.31 10.84 -0.20
CA SER A 272 -16.74 10.96 0.09
C SER A 272 -17.24 12.36 -0.25
N HIS A 273 -18.55 12.48 -0.46
CA HIS A 273 -19.23 13.75 -0.72
C HIS A 273 -18.63 14.55 -1.90
N LEU A 274 -18.47 13.89 -3.06
CA LEU A 274 -18.10 14.60 -4.29
C LEU A 274 -19.35 15.22 -4.89
N GLU A 275 -19.32 16.53 -5.10
CA GLU A 275 -20.43 17.26 -5.72
C GLU A 275 -20.57 16.89 -7.21
N PRO A 276 -21.72 17.19 -7.84
CA PRO A 276 -21.88 17.00 -9.28
C PRO A 276 -20.73 17.69 -10.06
N LEU A 277 -20.25 17.00 -11.10
CA LEU A 277 -19.09 17.37 -11.92
C LEU A 277 -17.73 17.38 -11.21
N GLU A 278 -17.65 17.04 -9.92
CA GLU A 278 -16.37 16.81 -9.25
C GLU A 278 -15.80 15.42 -9.58
N SER A 279 -14.49 15.31 -9.40
CA SER A 279 -13.75 14.08 -9.67
C SER A 279 -12.62 13.91 -8.66
N TYR A 280 -12.34 12.67 -8.31
CA TYR A 280 -11.22 12.32 -7.47
C TYR A 280 -9.99 11.99 -8.31
N THR A 281 -8.83 12.55 -7.96
CA THR A 281 -7.56 12.34 -8.69
C THR A 281 -6.55 11.62 -7.81
N VAL A 282 -5.98 10.53 -8.31
CA VAL A 282 -4.87 9.81 -7.66
C VAL A 282 -3.66 9.78 -8.59
N SER A 283 -2.49 10.02 -8.01
CA SER A 283 -1.22 9.95 -8.73
C SER A 283 -0.24 9.04 -8.03
N GLY A 284 0.67 8.44 -8.80
CA GLY A 284 1.74 7.60 -8.28
C GLY A 284 2.76 7.27 -9.35
N THR A 285 3.65 6.32 -9.05
CA THR A 285 4.70 5.89 -9.98
C THR A 285 4.81 4.37 -9.94
N TYR A 286 5.01 3.73 -11.10
CA TYR A 286 5.31 2.30 -11.20
C TYR A 286 6.44 2.02 -12.18
N ALA A 287 7.10 0.87 -12.06
CA ALA A 287 8.20 0.47 -12.95
C ALA A 287 8.38 -1.05 -13.00
N ASP A 288 9.06 -1.56 -14.03
CA ASP A 288 9.45 -2.97 -14.16
C ASP A 288 10.62 -3.37 -13.24
N SER A 289 11.21 -2.42 -12.51
CA SER A 289 12.17 -2.72 -11.44
C SER A 289 12.16 -1.67 -10.35
N LEU A 290 12.44 -2.09 -9.12
CA LEU A 290 12.60 -1.18 -7.97
C LEU A 290 13.71 -0.15 -8.20
N LEU A 291 14.78 -0.54 -8.90
CA LEU A 291 15.87 0.38 -9.22
C LEU A 291 15.38 1.55 -10.08
N LYS A 292 14.57 1.30 -11.12
CA LYS A 292 13.99 2.35 -11.97
C LYS A 292 13.00 3.23 -11.21
N LEU A 293 12.24 2.62 -10.29
CA LEU A 293 11.29 3.33 -9.43
C LEU A 293 11.98 4.39 -8.58
N TYR A 294 13.14 4.05 -7.99
CA TYR A 294 13.91 4.93 -7.10
C TYR A 294 15.15 5.57 -7.75
N ALA A 295 15.36 5.39 -9.06
CA ALA A 295 16.57 5.83 -9.77
C ALA A 295 16.83 7.33 -9.60
N LYS A 296 15.78 8.16 -9.58
CA LYS A 296 15.91 9.60 -9.32
C LYS A 296 16.53 9.88 -7.95
N GLY A 297 16.05 9.19 -6.90
CA GLY A 297 16.56 9.33 -5.54
C GLY A 297 18.01 8.84 -5.42
N ILE A 298 18.30 7.69 -6.01
CA ILE A 298 19.66 7.12 -6.05
C ILE A 298 20.63 8.07 -6.77
N PHE A 299 20.24 8.63 -7.91
CA PHE A 299 21.06 9.56 -8.68
C PHE A 299 21.39 10.83 -7.88
N ILE A 300 20.38 11.42 -7.22
CA ILE A 300 20.59 12.56 -6.32
C ILE A 300 21.54 12.19 -5.17
N GLY A 301 21.35 11.01 -4.57
CA GLY A 301 22.23 10.49 -3.51
C GLY A 301 23.69 10.36 -3.96
N ILE A 302 23.94 9.85 -5.17
CA ILE A 302 25.28 9.72 -5.75
C ILE A 302 25.93 11.10 -5.96
N ILE A 303 25.19 12.08 -6.49
CA ILE A 303 25.69 13.45 -6.68
C ILE A 303 26.08 14.07 -5.33
N LEU A 304 25.24 13.90 -4.30
CA LEU A 304 25.53 14.41 -2.96
C LEU A 304 26.76 13.72 -2.34
N CYS A 305 26.93 12.41 -2.56
CA CYS A 305 28.13 11.66 -2.19
C CYS A 305 29.40 12.27 -2.80
N ILE A 306 29.40 12.47 -4.11
CA ILE A 306 30.56 12.99 -4.85
C ILE A 306 30.87 14.42 -4.40
N ALA A 307 29.85 15.27 -4.25
CA ALA A 307 30.01 16.62 -3.75
C ALA A 307 30.61 16.66 -2.32
N GLY A 308 30.13 15.79 -1.43
CA GLY A 308 30.68 15.63 -0.08
C GLY A 308 32.15 15.18 -0.08
N MET A 309 32.50 14.23 -0.94
CA MET A 309 33.88 13.76 -1.10
C MET A 309 34.81 14.87 -1.63
N ILE A 310 34.39 15.62 -2.65
CA ILE A 310 35.14 16.77 -3.18
C ILE A 310 35.34 17.82 -2.08
N LEU A 311 34.30 18.10 -1.28
CA LEU A 311 34.38 19.04 -0.16
C LEU A 311 35.39 18.57 0.89
N LEU A 312 35.39 17.28 1.25
CA LEU A 312 36.37 16.71 2.18
C LEU A 312 37.80 16.80 1.65
N LEU A 313 38.02 16.50 0.36
CA LEU A 313 39.33 16.64 -0.28
C LEU A 313 39.80 18.10 -0.29
N TYR A 314 38.89 19.04 -0.58
CA TYR A 314 39.17 20.47 -0.54
C TYR A 314 39.55 20.95 0.87
N LEU A 315 38.78 20.55 1.88
CA LEU A 315 39.06 20.85 3.29
C LEU A 315 40.38 20.24 3.76
N GLY A 316 40.65 18.98 3.38
CA GLY A 316 41.92 18.32 3.66
C GLY A 316 43.10 19.07 3.04
N ARG A 317 43.01 19.46 1.77
CA ARG A 317 44.04 20.25 1.09
C ARG A 317 44.23 21.63 1.73
N TRP A 318 43.15 22.27 2.16
CA TRP A 318 43.20 23.56 2.88
C TRP A 318 43.88 23.42 4.25
N ALA A 319 43.54 22.39 5.02
CA ALA A 319 44.16 22.11 6.31
C ALA A 319 45.66 21.83 6.18
N ILE A 320 46.07 21.02 5.19
CA ILE A 320 47.49 20.74 4.90
C ILE A 320 48.23 22.05 4.57
N ARG A 321 47.68 22.90 3.70
CA ARG A 321 48.29 24.20 3.39
C ARG A 321 48.42 25.10 4.63
N SER A 322 47.42 25.08 5.50
CA SER A 322 47.46 25.87 6.75
C SER A 322 48.49 25.36 7.75
N LEU A 323 48.87 24.08 7.70
CA LEU A 323 49.91 23.51 8.54
C LEU A 323 51.32 23.77 7.96
N ILE A 324 51.48 23.66 6.64
CA ILE A 324 52.77 23.91 5.95
C ILE A 324 53.22 25.37 6.07
N ASN A 325 52.28 26.32 6.09
CA ASN A 325 52.60 27.74 6.22
C ASN A 325 52.87 28.19 7.68
N ARG A 326 52.89 27.26 8.65
CA ARG A 326 53.37 27.55 10.00
C ARG A 326 54.87 27.25 10.02
N GLU A 327 55.68 28.27 10.30
CA GLU A 327 57.14 28.13 10.35
C GLU A 327 57.55 26.94 11.21
N PRO A 328 58.51 26.12 10.72
CA PRO A 328 58.91 24.90 11.38
C PRO A 328 59.66 25.23 12.67
N LYS A 329 59.00 25.06 13.80
CA LYS A 329 59.68 24.93 15.09
C LYS A 329 60.05 23.46 15.24
N ASP A 330 61.30 23.15 14.89
CA ASP A 330 62.00 21.87 15.05
C ASP A 330 61.16 20.67 15.51
N SER A 331 60.64 19.91 14.54
CA SER A 331 60.52 18.45 14.58
C SER A 331 59.93 17.93 13.26
N SER A 332 60.54 16.86 12.76
CA SER A 332 60.51 16.32 11.40
C SER A 332 59.21 15.60 11.00
N HIS A 333 58.08 16.32 10.94
CA HIS A 333 56.82 15.73 10.48
C HIS A 333 56.60 15.96 8.98
N THR A 334 56.68 14.90 8.16
CA THR A 334 56.42 15.00 6.72
C THR A 334 54.91 15.04 6.43
N PRO A 335 54.43 15.89 5.50
CA PRO A 335 53.01 16.00 5.15
C PRO A 335 52.40 14.69 4.64
N MET A 336 53.23 13.80 4.08
CA MET A 336 52.84 12.46 3.62
C MET A 336 52.21 11.62 4.73
N ASP A 337 52.62 11.84 5.98
CA ASP A 337 52.18 11.04 7.10
C ASP A 337 50.78 11.40 7.59
N THR A 338 50.43 12.68 7.51
CA THR A 338 49.05 13.14 7.76
C THR A 338 48.09 12.62 6.71
N VAL A 339 48.52 12.55 5.44
CA VAL A 339 47.74 11.95 4.36
C VAL A 339 47.55 10.45 4.60
N LEU A 340 48.61 9.75 4.99
CA LEU A 340 48.54 8.31 5.31
C LEU A 340 47.60 8.04 6.49
N LEU A 341 47.61 8.91 7.52
CA LEU A 341 46.68 8.84 8.64
C LEU A 341 45.23 9.00 8.18
N MET A 342 44.93 10.06 7.41
CA MET A 342 43.58 10.31 6.91
C MET A 342 43.08 9.16 6.01
N ALA A 343 43.93 8.71 5.08
CA ALA A 343 43.59 7.61 4.18
C ALA A 343 43.37 6.30 4.95
N GLY A 344 44.26 5.97 5.90
CA GLY A 344 44.15 4.78 6.73
C GLY A 344 42.86 4.76 7.56
N SER A 345 42.53 5.87 8.20
CA SER A 345 41.29 5.99 8.98
C SER A 345 40.04 5.97 8.10
N PHE A 346 40.07 6.57 6.91
CA PHE A 346 38.94 6.54 5.96
C PHE A 346 38.70 5.13 5.41
N VAL A 347 39.76 4.40 5.04
CA VAL A 347 39.66 3.01 4.57
C VAL A 347 39.13 2.11 5.68
N ALA A 348 39.62 2.26 6.91
CA ALA A 348 39.12 1.50 8.05
C ALA A 348 37.63 1.76 8.32
N ALA A 349 37.19 3.03 8.33
CA ALA A 349 35.79 3.39 8.48
C ALA A 349 34.92 2.81 7.35
N SER A 350 35.39 2.91 6.10
CA SER A 350 34.67 2.38 4.93
C SER A 350 34.53 0.85 4.98
N MET A 351 35.56 0.13 5.45
CA MET A 351 35.49 -1.32 5.65
C MET A 351 34.49 -1.72 6.74
N ILE A 352 34.44 -0.95 7.84
CA ILE A 352 33.45 -1.12 8.89
C ILE A 352 32.04 -0.92 8.33
N THR A 353 31.78 0.17 7.60
CA THR A 353 30.47 0.43 6.99
C THR A 353 30.09 -0.63 5.96
N ALA A 354 31.03 -1.08 5.12
CA ALA A 354 30.80 -2.15 4.16
C ALA A 354 30.44 -3.47 4.86
N TYR A 355 31.13 -3.80 5.95
CA TYR A 355 30.82 -4.96 6.78
C TYR A 355 29.44 -4.84 7.44
N THR A 356 29.08 -3.68 8.00
CA THR A 356 27.75 -3.44 8.58
C THR A 356 26.65 -3.57 7.52
N ALA A 357 26.85 -3.03 6.31
CA ALA A 357 25.92 -3.18 5.21
C ALA A 357 25.79 -4.65 4.78
N GLY A 358 26.91 -5.39 4.69
CA GLY A 358 26.92 -6.82 4.42
C GLY A 358 26.12 -7.63 5.43
N LEU A 359 26.24 -7.33 6.73
CA LEU A 359 25.43 -7.96 7.78
C LEU A 359 23.95 -7.65 7.64
N PHE A 360 23.60 -6.42 7.25
CA PHE A 360 22.22 -6.05 7.00
C PHE A 360 21.61 -6.88 5.86
N PHE A 361 22.32 -7.02 4.74
CA PHE A 361 21.88 -7.87 3.63
C PHE A 361 21.81 -9.35 4.03
N LEU A 362 22.84 -9.86 4.72
CA LEU A 362 22.87 -11.23 5.21
C LEU A 362 21.68 -11.52 6.14
N ARG A 363 21.35 -10.60 7.06
CA ARG A 363 20.18 -10.72 7.94
C ARG A 363 18.89 -10.86 7.14
N ASN A 364 18.69 -10.02 6.13
CA ASN A 364 17.48 -10.07 5.30
C ASN A 364 17.40 -11.37 4.48
N SER A 365 18.53 -11.87 3.95
CA SER A 365 18.57 -13.15 3.24
C SER A 365 18.37 -14.36 4.16
N ILE A 366 18.86 -14.31 5.39
CA ILE A 366 18.68 -15.39 6.37
C ILE A 366 17.22 -15.44 6.82
N GLN A 367 16.53 -14.30 6.93
CA GLN A 367 15.10 -14.24 7.27
C GLN A 367 14.19 -15.02 6.32
N THR A 368 14.59 -15.23 5.07
CA THR A 368 13.81 -16.03 4.12
C THR A 368 14.10 -17.53 4.19
N ILE A 369 15.25 -17.93 4.75
CA ILE A 369 15.73 -19.32 4.70
C ILE A 369 15.64 -19.99 6.07
N VAL A 370 15.95 -19.26 7.14
CA VAL A 370 16.08 -19.81 8.49
C VAL A 370 14.79 -19.59 9.27
N PRO A 371 14.21 -20.64 9.87
CA PRO A 371 13.01 -20.52 10.71
C PRO A 371 13.22 -19.54 11.87
N TYR A 372 12.16 -18.86 12.26
CA TYR A 372 12.17 -17.84 13.33
C TYR A 372 12.81 -18.33 14.64
N THR A 373 12.61 -19.61 14.98
CA THR A 373 13.17 -20.25 16.19
C THR A 373 14.70 -20.30 16.21
N MET A 374 15.35 -20.38 15.04
CA MET A 374 16.81 -20.47 14.92
C MET A 374 17.48 -19.11 14.65
N MET A 375 16.67 -18.08 14.33
CA MET A 375 17.15 -16.72 14.05
C MET A 375 17.95 -16.13 15.22
N GLY A 376 17.51 -16.38 16.47
CA GLY A 376 18.18 -15.88 17.66
C GLY A 376 19.62 -16.39 17.81
N VAL A 377 19.85 -17.68 17.54
CA VAL A 377 21.19 -18.29 17.61
C VAL A 377 22.13 -17.69 16.56
N VAL A 378 21.64 -17.54 15.34
CA VAL A 378 22.40 -16.95 14.23
C VAL A 378 22.77 -15.48 14.54
N LEU A 379 21.84 -14.70 15.09
CA LEU A 379 22.10 -13.31 15.46
C LEU A 379 23.11 -13.18 16.60
N ILE A 380 23.06 -14.05 17.61
CA ILE A 380 24.06 -14.06 18.69
C ILE A 380 25.45 -14.35 18.11
N LEU A 381 25.57 -15.38 17.26
CA LEU A 381 26.85 -15.75 16.65
C LEU A 381 27.39 -14.65 15.74
N ALA A 382 26.54 -14.04 14.91
CA ALA A 382 26.91 -12.90 14.08
C ALA A 382 27.36 -11.69 14.92
N THR A 383 26.73 -11.45 16.06
CA THR A 383 27.10 -10.37 16.98
C THR A 383 28.49 -10.58 17.58
N VAL A 384 28.79 -11.81 18.02
CA VAL A 384 30.11 -12.16 18.58
C VAL A 384 31.21 -11.96 17.53
N ILE A 385 31.01 -12.43 16.30
CA ILE A 385 31.96 -12.24 15.19
C ILE A 385 32.14 -10.74 14.90
N SER A 386 31.05 -9.97 14.93
CA SER A 386 31.07 -8.53 14.64
C SER A 386 31.88 -7.73 15.65
N VAL A 387 31.83 -8.07 16.94
CA VAL A 387 32.67 -7.41 17.96
C VAL A 387 34.16 -7.56 17.61
N GLY A 388 34.58 -8.75 17.18
CA GLY A 388 35.95 -9.02 16.75
C GLY A 388 36.34 -8.20 15.51
N VAL A 389 35.49 -8.17 14.48
CA VAL A 389 35.74 -7.43 13.23
C VAL A 389 35.78 -5.92 13.46
N TYR A 390 34.84 -5.37 14.23
CA TYR A 390 34.83 -3.93 14.55
C TYR A 390 36.03 -3.54 15.42
N GLY A 391 36.38 -4.36 16.41
CA GLY A 391 37.56 -4.15 17.24
C GLY A 391 38.84 -4.11 16.40
N LEU A 392 39.00 -5.06 15.46
CA LEU A 392 40.12 -5.12 14.55
C LEU A 392 40.23 -3.83 13.72
N PHE A 393 39.19 -3.44 12.98
CA PHE A 393 39.27 -2.26 12.10
C PHE A 393 39.37 -0.92 12.83
N LEU A 394 38.80 -0.78 14.03
CA LEU A 394 38.94 0.44 14.84
C LEU A 394 40.35 0.59 15.42
N ILE A 395 40.93 -0.52 15.89
CA ILE A 395 42.18 -0.52 16.64
C ILE A 395 43.40 -0.59 15.71
N THR A 396 43.36 -1.34 14.60
CA THR A 396 44.50 -1.53 13.69
C THR A 396 45.15 -0.23 13.20
N PRO A 397 44.44 0.74 12.58
CA PRO A 397 45.08 1.98 12.12
C PRO A 397 45.66 2.80 13.29
N SER A 398 45.00 2.74 14.44
CA SER A 398 45.38 3.43 15.68
C SER A 398 46.66 2.86 16.29
N VAL A 399 46.76 1.54 16.40
CA VAL A 399 47.96 0.85 16.91
C VAL A 399 49.12 0.99 15.95
N LEU A 400 48.89 0.81 14.64
CA LEU A 400 49.95 0.87 13.64
C LEU A 400 50.60 2.26 13.57
N MET A 401 49.80 3.32 13.71
CA MET A 401 50.30 4.70 13.84
C MET A 401 50.91 4.98 15.21
N GLY A 402 50.32 4.45 16.28
CA GLY A 402 50.81 4.60 17.64
C GLY A 402 52.21 4.01 17.85
N ILE A 403 52.47 2.81 17.33
CA ILE A 403 53.77 2.14 17.42
C ILE A 403 54.84 2.92 16.67
N ARG A 404 54.51 3.43 15.47
CA ARG A 404 55.50 4.13 14.62
C ARG A 404 55.80 5.55 15.07
N ARG A 405 54.84 6.24 15.71
CA ARG A 405 54.90 7.70 15.90
C ARG A 405 54.53 8.20 17.28
N GLY A 406 54.26 7.29 18.20
CA GLY A 406 53.87 7.59 19.56
C GLY A 406 52.36 7.66 19.77
N LEU A 407 51.98 7.62 21.05
CA LEU A 407 50.60 7.42 21.50
C LEU A 407 49.62 8.48 20.96
N GLY A 408 50.05 9.74 20.84
CA GLY A 408 49.21 10.84 20.36
C GLY A 408 48.71 10.66 18.93
N TRP A 409 49.54 10.10 18.04
CA TRP A 409 49.14 9.80 16.66
C TRP A 409 48.17 8.62 16.59
N GLY A 410 48.32 7.63 17.47
CA GLY A 410 47.39 6.51 17.57
C GLY A 410 46.00 6.96 18.05
N LEU A 411 45.95 7.80 19.09
CA LEU A 411 44.71 8.45 19.56
C LEU A 411 44.08 9.31 18.46
N GLY A 412 44.90 10.03 17.69
CA GLY A 412 44.45 10.82 16.54
C GLY A 412 43.81 9.96 15.45
N ALA A 413 44.44 8.84 15.08
CA ALA A 413 43.88 7.91 14.08
C ALA A 413 42.53 7.34 14.52
N PHE A 414 42.42 6.98 15.80
CA PHE A 414 41.20 6.47 16.43
C PHE A 414 40.08 7.51 16.44
N GLY A 415 40.38 8.75 16.84
CA GLY A 415 39.41 9.84 16.80
C GLY A 415 38.93 10.12 15.37
N LEU A 416 39.83 10.03 14.39
CA LEU A 416 39.51 10.27 12.99
C LEU A 416 38.67 9.13 12.37
N THR A 417 38.95 7.86 12.69
CA THR A 417 38.11 6.73 12.25
C THR A 417 36.69 6.87 12.79
N VAL A 418 36.53 7.16 14.08
CA VAL A 418 35.22 7.38 14.70
C VAL A 418 34.48 8.55 14.04
N LEU A 419 35.18 9.66 13.75
CA LEU A 419 34.58 10.79 13.05
C LEU A 419 34.08 10.41 11.65
N PHE A 420 34.88 9.68 10.86
CA PHE A 420 34.44 9.20 9.55
C PHE A 420 33.25 8.25 9.64
N LEU A 421 33.19 7.38 10.65
CA LEU A 421 32.04 6.51 10.89
C LEU A 421 30.77 7.31 11.19
N ILE A 422 30.86 8.37 12.00
CA ILE A 422 29.70 9.23 12.27
C ILE A 422 29.21 9.90 10.97
N ILE A 423 30.12 10.42 10.15
CA ILE A 423 29.78 11.03 8.86
C ILE A 423 29.11 10.01 7.93
N GLN A 424 29.68 8.80 7.81
CA GLN A 424 29.13 7.73 6.99
C GLN A 424 27.77 7.24 7.53
N ALA A 425 27.58 7.18 8.85
CA ALA A 425 26.32 6.80 9.47
C ALA A 425 25.21 7.83 9.20
N VAL A 426 25.49 9.13 9.34
CA VAL A 426 24.54 10.20 8.98
C VAL A 426 24.19 10.12 7.51
N PHE A 427 25.18 9.92 6.64
CA PHE A 427 24.96 9.77 5.21
C PHE A 427 24.07 8.56 4.87
N LEU A 428 24.36 7.41 5.49
CA LEU A 428 23.59 6.18 5.32
C LEU A 428 22.16 6.35 5.84
N MET A 429 21.97 7.04 6.97
CA MET A 429 20.64 7.35 7.51
C MET A 429 19.84 8.23 6.56
N ILE A 430 20.44 9.31 6.02
CA ILE A 430 19.78 10.16 5.02
C ILE A 430 19.40 9.34 3.78
N THR A 431 20.32 8.50 3.31
CA THR A 431 20.07 7.62 2.15
C THR A 431 18.91 6.66 2.43
N LEU A 432 18.87 6.03 3.61
CA LEU A 432 17.78 5.16 4.01
C LEU A 432 16.45 5.91 4.15
N VAL A 433 16.45 7.12 4.72
CA VAL A 433 15.23 7.94 4.81
C VAL A 433 14.76 8.38 3.43
N LEU A 434 15.65 8.68 2.49
CA LEU A 434 15.25 9.02 1.12
C LEU A 434 14.75 7.80 0.33
N LEU A 435 15.26 6.61 0.60
CA LEU A 435 14.85 5.37 -0.07
C LEU A 435 13.61 4.73 0.55
N TYR A 436 13.46 4.84 1.87
CA TYR A 436 12.45 4.10 2.65
C TYR A 436 11.58 4.98 3.54
N GLY A 437 11.87 6.27 3.70
CA GLY A 437 11.09 7.17 4.57
C GLY A 437 9.66 7.43 4.10
N ASN A 438 9.35 7.10 2.84
CA ASN A 438 7.98 7.12 2.31
C ASN A 438 7.30 5.74 2.33
N ALA A 439 8.01 4.66 2.68
CA ALA A 439 7.35 3.39 2.93
C ALA A 439 6.57 3.54 4.24
N GLY A 440 5.28 3.89 4.13
CA GLY A 440 4.36 3.98 5.26
C GLY A 440 4.60 2.78 6.17
N SER A 441 4.96 3.05 7.42
CA SER A 441 5.31 1.99 8.35
C SER A 441 4.19 0.96 8.34
N PRO A 442 4.47 -0.34 8.14
CA PRO A 442 3.43 -1.35 8.23
C PRO A 442 2.78 -1.18 9.59
N ILE A 443 1.50 -0.80 9.59
CA ILE A 443 0.73 -0.61 10.82
C ILE A 443 0.79 -1.95 11.53
N ILE A 444 1.49 -1.99 12.67
CA ILE A 444 1.56 -3.18 13.51
C ILE A 444 0.13 -3.39 14.02
N TYR A 445 -0.60 -4.30 13.37
CA TYR A 445 -1.90 -4.72 13.89
C TYR A 445 -1.66 -5.35 15.26
N PRO A 446 -2.26 -4.83 16.35
CA PRO A 446 -2.25 -5.57 17.60
C PRO A 446 -2.97 -6.90 17.36
N MET A 447 -2.28 -8.01 17.59
CA MET A 447 -2.87 -9.36 17.54
C MET A 447 -3.87 -9.51 18.70
N MET A 448 -5.07 -8.97 18.56
CA MET A 448 -6.12 -8.97 19.58
C MET A 448 -7.03 -10.22 19.52
N ASN A 449 -6.64 -11.27 18.79
CA ASN A 449 -7.52 -12.42 18.53
C ASN A 449 -7.30 -13.66 19.42
N ARG A 450 -6.37 -13.64 20.40
CA ARG A 450 -6.19 -14.81 21.28
C ARG A 450 -7.08 -14.85 22.52
N LEU A 451 -7.63 -13.72 22.96
CA LEU A 451 -8.46 -13.68 24.18
C LEU A 451 -9.95 -13.92 23.92
N GLN A 452 -10.49 -13.64 22.73
CA GLN A 452 -11.90 -13.89 22.44
C GLN A 452 -12.21 -15.36 22.10
N SER A 453 -11.25 -16.12 21.56
CA SER A 453 -11.45 -17.55 21.28
C SER A 453 -11.48 -18.41 22.55
N GLU A 454 -10.90 -17.95 23.66
CA GLU A 454 -10.98 -18.68 24.94
C GLU A 454 -12.31 -18.41 25.67
N VAL A 455 -12.84 -17.18 25.62
CA VAL A 455 -14.16 -16.86 26.20
C VAL A 455 -15.31 -17.58 25.47
N LYS A 456 -15.24 -17.70 24.14
CA LYS A 456 -16.28 -18.43 23.39
C LYS A 456 -16.21 -19.95 23.57
N ARG A 457 -15.06 -20.49 24.00
CA ARG A 457 -14.88 -21.93 24.26
C ARG A 457 -15.35 -22.34 25.66
N SER A 458 -15.38 -21.43 26.63
CA SER A 458 -16.01 -21.69 27.93
C SER A 458 -17.53 -21.75 27.86
N ASP A 459 -18.16 -21.00 26.94
CA ASP A 459 -19.62 -20.99 26.81
C ASP A 459 -20.18 -22.18 26.00
N MET A 460 -19.36 -22.79 25.13
CA MET A 460 -19.79 -23.94 24.32
C MET A 460 -19.54 -25.31 24.98
N MET A 461 -18.76 -25.35 26.07
CA MET A 461 -18.75 -26.51 26.95
C MET A 461 -19.85 -26.33 28.00
N GLY A 462 -21.09 -26.46 27.53
CA GLY A 462 -22.26 -26.67 28.37
C GLY A 462 -22.05 -27.93 29.20
N ILE A 463 -21.50 -27.76 30.40
CA ILE A 463 -21.63 -28.73 31.47
C ILE A 463 -23.10 -28.64 31.91
N PRO A 464 -23.92 -29.69 31.72
CA PRO A 464 -25.27 -29.70 32.24
C PRO A 464 -25.21 -29.73 33.77
N GLN A 465 -25.54 -28.61 34.41
CA GLN A 465 -25.88 -28.60 35.84
C GLN A 465 -27.28 -29.21 36.03
N SER A 466 -27.40 -30.53 35.88
CA SER A 466 -28.51 -31.27 36.45
C SER A 466 -28.15 -31.66 37.88
N LEU A 467 -28.40 -30.74 38.83
CA LEU A 467 -28.45 -31.08 40.25
C LEU A 467 -29.77 -31.80 40.54
N PRO A 468 -29.77 -33.02 41.09
CA PRO A 468 -31.00 -33.70 41.49
C PRO A 468 -31.61 -32.99 42.71
N GLN A 469 -32.83 -32.48 42.54
CA GLN A 469 -33.70 -32.10 43.67
C GLN A 469 -33.98 -33.32 44.53
N LYS A 470 -33.37 -33.37 45.71
CA LYS A 470 -33.66 -34.33 46.75
C LYS A 470 -35.05 -34.02 47.31
N SER A 471 -36.02 -34.85 46.94
CA SER A 471 -37.37 -34.87 47.51
C SER A 471 -37.32 -35.10 49.02
N SER A 472 -37.82 -34.14 49.79
CA SER A 472 -38.04 -34.27 51.23
C SER A 472 -39.21 -35.21 51.52
N PRO A 473 -39.09 -36.17 52.45
CA PRO A 473 -40.18 -37.04 52.85
C PRO A 473 -41.17 -36.30 53.76
N GLY A 474 -42.42 -36.76 53.71
CA GLY A 474 -43.61 -36.07 54.19
C GLY A 474 -43.76 -35.93 55.70
N ALA A 475 -44.61 -34.97 56.07
CA ALA A 475 -45.18 -34.83 57.40
C ALA A 475 -46.60 -35.47 57.44
N PRO A 476 -47.01 -36.11 58.55
CA PRO A 476 -48.24 -36.88 58.63
C PRO A 476 -49.47 -36.01 58.94
N LYS A 477 -50.62 -36.48 58.44
CA LYS A 477 -51.96 -35.99 58.80
C LYS A 477 -52.25 -36.27 60.27
N SER A 478 -52.77 -35.26 60.97
CA SER A 478 -53.45 -35.39 62.26
C SER A 478 -54.94 -35.12 62.05
N SER A 479 -55.77 -36.13 62.34
CA SER A 479 -57.15 -35.94 62.79
C SER A 479 -57.56 -37.16 63.62
N LYS A 480 -57.73 -36.92 64.93
CA LYS A 480 -58.22 -37.80 66.01
C LYS A 480 -57.28 -38.87 66.55
#